data_AF-A0A6L3MLC5-F1
#
_entry.id   AF-A0A6L3MLC5-F1
#
_cell.length_a   1.000
_cell.length_b   1.000
_cell.length_c   1.000
_cell.angle_alpha   90.00
_cell.angle_beta   90.00
_cell.angle_gamma   90.00
#
_symmetry.space_group_name_H-M   'P 1'
#
loop_
_entity.id
_entity.type
_entity.pdbx_description
1 polymer ?
#
loop_
_entity_poly.entity_id
_entity_poly.type
_entity_poly.pdbx_seq_one_letter_code
_entity_poly.pdbx_strand_id
1 'polypeptide(L)'
;MQRETVFDLIGVGFGPSNLALAVRLAERNGTRPLTHCFVERQPEFGWHRGMLLDDCRMQISFLKDLVTMRDPKSRYTFINYLFERGRLNEFVNLKNFYPTRVEFHDYLSWVADAFADQVHYSETVTAIEPVRGDGARIDALRVLSRDAAGHERQRVTRA
;
A
#
# COMPACT_ATOMS: atom_id res chain seq x y z
N MET A 1 -25.14 5.52 19.69
CA MET A 1 -24.92 5.67 18.24
C MET A 1 -23.43 5.84 17.99
N GLN A 2 -22.73 4.79 17.56
CA GLN A 2 -21.35 4.94 17.08
C GLN A 2 -21.39 5.76 15.79
N ARG A 3 -20.65 6.86 15.72
CA ARG A 3 -20.48 7.62 14.48
C ARG A 3 -19.71 6.73 13.51
N GLU A 4 -20.31 6.41 12.37
CA GLU A 4 -19.64 5.72 11.27
C GLU A 4 -18.49 6.62 10.78
N THR A 5 -17.25 6.14 10.84
CA THR A 5 -16.10 6.90 10.32
C THR A 5 -16.21 6.98 8.80
N VAL A 6 -16.37 8.19 8.28
CA VAL A 6 -16.38 8.44 6.83
C VAL A 6 -14.95 8.74 6.39
N PHE A 7 -14.39 7.85 5.57
CA PHE A 7 -13.06 7.99 4.99
C PHE A 7 -13.05 9.05 3.88
N ASP A 8 -11.91 9.72 3.71
CA ASP A 8 -11.61 10.51 2.53
C ASP A 8 -11.15 9.62 1.36
N LEU A 9 -10.59 8.43 1.64
CA LEU A 9 -10.16 7.47 0.62
C LEU A 9 -10.19 6.04 1.17
N ILE A 10 -10.66 5.09 0.35
CA ILE A 10 -10.52 3.65 0.60
C ILE A 10 -9.82 3.02 -0.61
N GLY A 11 -8.66 2.39 -0.40
CA GLY A 11 -7.97 1.64 -1.44
C GLY A 11 -8.36 0.15 -1.42
N VAL A 12 -8.75 -0.38 -2.58
CA VAL A 12 -9.00 -1.83 -2.76
C VAL A 12 -7.71 -2.50 -3.23
N GLY A 13 -7.22 -3.45 -2.44
CA GLY A 13 -5.91 -4.08 -2.56
C GLY A 13 -4.79 -3.28 -1.90
N PHE A 14 -3.69 -3.94 -1.56
CA PHE A 14 -2.49 -3.32 -1.00
C PHE A 14 -1.21 -3.85 -1.64
N GLY A 15 -1.20 -3.85 -2.98
CA GLY A 15 0.01 -4.06 -3.79
C GLY A 15 0.82 -2.77 -4.01
N PRO A 16 1.87 -2.81 -4.85
CA PRO A 16 2.80 -1.68 -5.03
C PRO A 16 2.13 -0.34 -5.39
N SER A 17 1.03 -0.35 -6.15
CA SER A 17 0.33 0.89 -6.53
C SER A 17 -0.30 1.60 -5.34
N ASN A 18 -1.06 0.89 -4.50
CA ASN A 18 -1.67 1.48 -3.29
C ASN A 18 -0.62 1.72 -2.19
N LEU A 19 0.45 0.94 -2.16
CA LEU A 19 1.59 1.19 -1.27
C LEU A 19 2.30 2.51 -1.62
N ALA A 20 2.55 2.78 -2.91
CA ALA A 20 3.09 4.08 -3.36
C ALA A 20 2.15 5.25 -3.02
N LEU A 21 0.82 5.02 -3.10
CA LEU A 21 -0.17 6.01 -2.68
C LEU A 21 -0.11 6.26 -1.16
N ALA A 22 0.00 5.21 -0.34
CA ALA A 22 0.17 5.33 1.11
C ALA A 22 1.42 6.14 1.47
N VAL A 23 2.55 5.85 0.83
CA VAL A 23 3.79 6.63 0.94
C VAL A 23 3.54 8.12 0.63
N ARG A 24 2.85 8.41 -0.48
CA ARG A 24 2.56 9.80 -0.87
C ARG A 24 1.66 10.51 0.14
N LEU A 25 0.66 9.81 0.68
CA LEU A 25 -0.27 10.35 1.68
C LEU A 25 0.44 10.65 3.00
N ALA A 26 1.36 9.79 3.44
CA ALA A 26 2.13 9.99 4.66
C ALA A 26 3.14 11.14 4.56
N GLU A 27 3.70 11.39 3.38
CA GLU A 27 4.62 12.53 3.14
C GLU A 27 3.89 13.84 2.81
N ARG A 28 2.56 13.84 2.79
CA ARG A 28 1.80 15.05 2.50
C ARG A 28 1.84 15.99 3.71
N ASN A 29 2.62 17.07 3.59
CA ASN A 29 2.57 18.21 4.49
C ASN A 29 1.36 19.10 4.16
N GLY A 30 0.16 18.69 4.59
CA GLY A 30 -1.09 19.42 4.39
C GLY A 30 -1.71 19.91 5.70
N THR A 31 -2.55 20.95 5.64
CA THR A 31 -3.22 21.54 6.82
C THR A 31 -4.31 20.65 7.43
N ARG A 32 -4.79 19.64 6.70
CA ARG A 32 -5.76 18.65 7.20
C ARG A 32 -5.29 17.22 6.89
N PRO A 33 -5.19 16.33 7.90
CA PRO A 33 -4.95 14.91 7.67
C PRO A 33 -6.13 14.28 6.91
N LEU A 34 -5.82 13.47 5.90
CA LEU A 34 -6.83 12.67 5.19
C LEU A 34 -7.04 11.36 5.95
N THR A 35 -8.30 11.05 6.25
CA THR A 35 -8.67 9.75 6.84
C THR A 35 -8.73 8.74 5.72
N HIS A 36 -7.90 7.69 5.76
CA HIS A 36 -7.84 6.70 4.70
C HIS A 36 -7.53 5.31 5.25
N CYS A 37 -7.93 4.29 4.51
CA CYS A 37 -7.54 2.91 4.78
C CYS A 37 -7.43 2.11 3.49
N PHE A 38 -6.83 0.93 3.57
CA PHE A 38 -6.70 -0.03 2.48
C PHE A 38 -7.29 -1.38 2.90
N VAL A 39 -7.85 -2.12 1.95
CA VAL A 39 -8.45 -3.45 2.19
C VAL A 39 -7.78 -4.46 1.27
N GLU A 40 -7.08 -5.44 1.83
CA GLU A 40 -6.31 -6.45 1.09
C GLU A 40 -6.77 -7.87 1.43
N ARG A 41 -6.95 -8.68 0.39
CA ARG A 41 -7.44 -10.06 0.54
C ARG A 41 -6.38 -11.02 1.10
N GLN A 42 -5.11 -10.77 0.83
CA GLN A 42 -4.01 -11.56 1.35
C GLN A 42 -3.88 -11.35 2.87
N PRO A 43 -3.39 -12.35 3.62
CA PRO A 43 -3.23 -12.24 5.07
C PRO A 43 -2.11 -11.28 5.51
N GLU A 44 -1.22 -10.94 4.59
CA GLU A 44 -0.07 -10.06 4.79
C GLU A 44 0.40 -9.52 3.42
N PHE A 45 1.29 -8.54 3.42
CA PHE A 45 1.80 -7.95 2.17
C PHE A 45 2.44 -9.02 1.27
N GLY A 46 1.98 -9.11 0.02
CA GLY A 46 2.48 -10.10 -0.93
C GLY A 46 2.56 -9.55 -2.35
N TRP A 47 3.77 -9.50 -2.90
CA TRP A 47 4.03 -9.10 -4.28
C TRP A 47 4.52 -10.29 -5.11
N HIS A 48 3.61 -10.89 -5.88
CA HIS A 48 3.88 -12.05 -6.75
C HIS A 48 4.66 -13.19 -6.05
N ARG A 49 4.23 -13.59 -4.86
CA ARG A 49 4.91 -14.62 -4.03
C ARG A 49 5.21 -15.92 -4.77
N GLY A 50 4.27 -16.39 -5.61
CA GLY A 50 4.47 -17.59 -6.44
C GLY A 50 5.50 -17.46 -7.57
N MET A 51 6.08 -16.27 -7.76
CA MET A 51 7.10 -15.96 -8.79
C MET A 51 8.40 -15.42 -8.16
N LEU A 52 8.61 -15.65 -6.86
CA LEU A 52 9.87 -15.39 -6.16
C LEU A 52 10.83 -16.59 -6.34
N LEU A 53 11.03 -16.99 -7.59
CA LEU A 53 11.99 -18.05 -7.92
C LEU A 53 13.41 -17.57 -7.65
N ASP A 54 14.28 -18.50 -7.29
CA ASP A 54 15.71 -18.25 -7.14
C ASP A 54 16.28 -17.64 -8.43
N ASP A 55 17.24 -16.73 -8.27
CA ASP A 55 17.89 -15.97 -9.34
C ASP A 55 17.03 -15.02 -10.19
N CYS A 56 15.71 -14.96 -9.97
CA CYS A 56 14.88 -13.96 -10.66
C CYS A 56 15.21 -12.54 -10.19
N ARG A 57 15.46 -11.67 -11.16
CA ARG A 57 15.77 -10.24 -10.93
C ARG A 57 14.65 -9.32 -11.37
N MET A 58 14.67 -8.12 -10.82
CA MET A 58 13.86 -7.01 -11.32
C MET A 58 14.22 -6.71 -12.77
N GLN A 59 13.23 -6.43 -13.61
CA GLN A 59 13.42 -5.98 -15.00
C GLN A 59 13.50 -4.44 -15.10
N ILE A 60 13.62 -3.76 -13.97
CA ILE A 60 13.61 -2.31 -13.85
C ILE A 60 14.68 -1.89 -12.84
N SER A 61 15.29 -0.72 -13.07
CA SER A 61 16.28 -0.15 -12.14
C SER A 61 15.66 0.07 -10.76
N PHE A 62 16.41 -0.23 -9.70
CA PHE A 62 16.00 0.06 -8.32
C PHE A 62 15.71 1.55 -8.06
N LEU A 63 16.23 2.47 -8.89
CA LEU A 63 15.91 3.89 -8.81
C LEU A 63 14.46 4.22 -9.21
N LYS A 64 13.78 3.27 -9.87
CA LYS A 64 12.33 3.31 -10.11
C LYS A 64 11.59 2.51 -9.04
N ASP A 65 12.00 2.70 -7.78
CA ASP A 65 11.26 2.25 -6.61
C ASP A 65 9.94 3.03 -6.45
N LEU A 66 9.30 2.93 -5.28
CA LEU A 66 8.00 3.56 -5.03
C LEU A 66 8.03 5.10 -5.03
N VAL A 67 9.19 5.73 -4.84
CA VAL A 67 9.24 7.15 -4.44
C VAL A 67 10.42 7.95 -4.99
N THR A 68 11.56 7.34 -5.29
CA THR A 68 12.81 8.02 -5.67
C THR A 68 12.62 9.00 -6.84
N MET A 69 11.82 8.63 -7.86
CA MET A 69 11.54 9.51 -9.01
C MET A 69 10.69 10.74 -8.68
N ARG A 70 10.01 10.75 -7.52
CA ARG A 70 9.24 11.89 -7.01
C ARG A 70 10.04 12.67 -5.97
N ASP A 71 10.63 11.96 -5.00
CA ASP A 71 11.41 12.55 -3.92
C ASP A 71 12.53 11.60 -3.46
N PRO A 72 13.78 11.83 -3.88
CA PRO A 72 14.92 11.00 -3.48
C PRO A 72 15.32 11.16 -2.01
N LYS A 73 14.75 12.13 -1.27
CA LYS A 73 14.97 12.31 0.17
C LYS A 73 13.97 11.52 1.04
N SER A 74 13.00 10.86 0.41
CA SER A 74 12.03 10.03 1.11
C SER A 74 12.73 8.94 1.93
N ARG A 75 12.22 8.69 3.15
CA ARG A 75 12.65 7.55 3.96
C ARG A 75 12.28 6.20 3.33
N TYR A 76 11.35 6.18 2.38
CA TYR A 76 10.84 4.96 1.74
C TYR A 76 11.56 4.61 0.43
N THR A 77 12.69 5.26 0.13
CA THR A 77 13.52 4.89 -1.03
C THR A 77 14.16 3.51 -0.80
N PHE A 78 14.42 2.78 -1.88
CA PHE A 78 15.15 1.52 -1.85
C PHE A 78 16.56 1.70 -1.28
N ILE A 79 17.21 2.84 -1.54
CA ILE A 79 18.51 3.19 -0.97
C ILE A 79 18.43 3.33 0.55
N ASN A 80 17.41 4.03 1.07
CA ASN A 80 17.25 4.18 2.51
C ASN A 80 16.91 2.83 3.16
N TYR A 81 16.09 2.00 2.53
CA TYR A 81 15.87 0.62 2.96
C TYR A 81 17.18 -0.16 3.11
N LEU A 82 18.06 -0.12 2.10
CA LEU A 82 19.37 -0.80 2.19
C LEU A 82 20.24 -0.25 3.33
N PHE A 83 20.17 1.06 3.59
CA PHE A 83 20.88 1.71 4.69
C PHE A 83 20.36 1.23 6.05
N GLU A 84 19.04 1.24 6.26
CA GLU A 84 18.39 0.77 7.49
C GLU A 84 18.63 -0.73 7.74
N ARG A 85 18.83 -1.51 6.68
CA ARG A 85 19.22 -2.93 6.76
C ARG A 85 20.71 -3.16 6.95
N GLY A 86 21.55 -2.12 6.96
CA GLY A 86 23.01 -2.24 7.06
C GLY A 86 23.69 -2.85 5.82
N ARG A 87 23.00 -2.91 4.68
CA ARG A 87 23.43 -3.63 3.46
C ARG A 87 23.79 -2.71 2.29
N LEU A 88 23.74 -1.39 2.49
CA LEU A 88 24.01 -0.42 1.42
C LEU A 88 25.41 -0.59 0.79
N ASN A 89 26.45 -0.77 1.60
CA ASN A 89 27.81 -0.95 1.10
C ASN A 89 27.93 -2.23 0.24
N GLU A 90 27.37 -3.34 0.71
CA GLU A 90 27.35 -4.60 -0.03
C GLU A 90 26.63 -4.45 -1.36
N PHE A 91 25.46 -3.83 -1.36
CA PHE A 91 24.68 -3.59 -2.57
C PHE A 91 25.42 -2.72 -3.59
N VAL A 92 26.09 -1.65 -3.14
CA VAL A 92 26.92 -0.79 -4.01
C VAL A 92 28.04 -1.60 -4.66
N ASN A 93 28.67 -2.51 -3.92
CA ASN A 93 29.76 -3.34 -4.43
C ASN A 93 29.30 -4.36 -5.48
N LEU A 94 28.02 -4.74 -5.51
CA LEU A 94 27.45 -5.59 -6.56
C LEU A 94 27.41 -4.90 -7.93
N LYS A 95 27.47 -3.55 -7.98
CA LYS A 95 27.44 -2.74 -9.22
C LYS A 95 26.31 -3.14 -10.18
N ASN A 96 25.15 -3.49 -9.63
CA ASN A 96 24.01 -3.98 -10.39
C ASN A 96 22.76 -3.15 -10.09
N PHE A 97 22.08 -2.67 -11.13
CA PHE A 97 20.85 -1.87 -11.01
C PHE A 97 19.60 -2.72 -10.77
N TYR A 98 19.69 -4.04 -10.91
CA TYR A 98 18.56 -4.96 -10.92
C TYR A 98 18.62 -5.89 -9.71
N PRO A 99 18.06 -5.50 -8.54
CA PRO A 99 18.01 -6.36 -7.37
C PRO A 99 17.26 -7.66 -7.66
N THR A 100 17.43 -8.66 -6.80
CA THR A 100 16.61 -9.87 -6.92
C THR A 100 15.15 -9.54 -6.62
N ARG A 101 14.21 -10.32 -7.16
CA ARG A 101 12.79 -10.14 -6.84
C ARG A 101 12.52 -10.39 -5.36
N VAL A 102 13.28 -11.28 -4.72
CA VAL A 102 13.23 -11.52 -3.27
C VAL A 102 13.63 -10.27 -2.49
N GLU A 103 14.76 -9.64 -2.86
CA GLU A 103 15.22 -8.41 -2.20
C GLU A 103 14.26 -7.24 -2.42
N PHE A 104 13.73 -7.09 -3.63
CA PHE A 104 12.75 -6.05 -3.90
C PHE A 104 11.40 -6.33 -3.22
N HIS A 105 11.02 -7.60 -3.06
CA HIS A 105 9.86 -7.98 -2.24
C HIS A 105 10.08 -7.61 -0.77
N ASP A 106 11.26 -7.87 -0.18
CA ASP A 106 11.57 -7.46 1.19
C ASP A 106 11.51 -5.94 1.36
N TYR A 107 12.04 -5.18 0.40
CA TYR A 107 11.89 -3.73 0.37
C TYR A 107 10.41 -3.30 0.42
N LEU A 108 9.58 -3.89 -0.44
CA LEU A 108 8.16 -3.54 -0.48
C LEU A 108 7.43 -3.93 0.82
N SER A 109 7.75 -5.09 1.40
CA SER A 109 7.24 -5.52 2.70
C SER A 109 7.66 -4.56 3.82
N TRP A 110 8.94 -4.16 3.84
CA TRP A 110 9.47 -3.19 4.80
C TRP A 110 8.76 -1.83 4.70
N VAL A 111 8.45 -1.36 3.49
CA VAL A 111 7.63 -0.16 3.32
C VAL A 111 6.18 -0.40 3.79
N ALA A 112 5.59 -1.56 3.51
CA ALA A 112 4.23 -1.91 3.92
C ALA A 112 4.06 -1.97 5.44
N ASP A 113 5.07 -2.44 6.17
CA ASP A 113 5.05 -2.51 7.64
C ASP A 113 4.85 -1.14 8.28
N ALA A 114 5.36 -0.07 7.67
CA ALA A 114 5.17 1.30 8.14
C ALA A 114 3.71 1.78 8.07
N PHE A 115 2.83 1.03 7.40
CA PHE A 115 1.42 1.34 7.19
C PHE A 115 0.48 0.27 7.75
N ALA A 116 0.95 -0.65 8.60
CA ALA A 116 0.15 -1.77 9.11
C ALA A 116 -1.18 -1.32 9.74
N ASP A 117 -1.20 -0.19 10.45
CA ASP A 117 -2.41 0.36 11.09
C ASP A 117 -3.44 0.94 10.11
N GLN A 118 -3.08 1.08 8.83
CA GLN A 118 -3.92 1.65 7.78
C GLN A 118 -4.49 0.57 6.84
N VAL A 119 -4.12 -0.69 7.04
CA VAL A 119 -4.44 -1.79 6.12
C VAL A 119 -5.23 -2.87 6.85
N HIS A 120 -6.32 -3.28 6.22
CA HIS A 120 -7.15 -4.39 6.66
C HIS A 120 -6.85 -5.61 5.78
N TYR A 121 -5.93 -6.46 6.25
CA TYR A 121 -5.59 -7.72 5.60
C TYR A 121 -6.65 -8.79 5.84
N SER A 122 -6.59 -9.87 5.05
CA SER A 122 -7.58 -10.97 5.07
C SER A 122 -9.02 -10.52 4.83
N GLU A 123 -9.22 -9.41 4.13
CA GLU A 123 -10.53 -8.87 3.81
C GLU A 123 -10.69 -8.73 2.29
N THR A 124 -11.70 -9.40 1.73
CA THR A 124 -12.02 -9.31 0.30
C THR A 124 -13.16 -8.33 0.10
N VAL A 125 -12.92 -7.24 -0.64
CA VAL A 125 -13.99 -6.33 -1.07
C VAL A 125 -14.92 -7.08 -2.03
N THR A 126 -16.22 -7.08 -1.73
CA THR A 126 -17.26 -7.81 -2.47
C THR A 126 -18.15 -6.89 -3.29
N ALA A 127 -18.36 -5.65 -2.86
CA ALA A 127 -19.18 -4.67 -3.57
C ALA A 127 -18.81 -3.22 -3.21
N ILE A 128 -19.14 -2.32 -4.12
CA ILE A 128 -19.10 -0.87 -3.91
C ILE A 128 -20.47 -0.32 -4.32
N GLU A 129 -21.18 0.29 -3.37
CA GLU A 129 -22.56 0.76 -3.55
C GLU A 129 -22.65 2.28 -3.38
N PRO A 130 -23.46 2.97 -4.20
CA PRO A 130 -23.71 4.39 -4.02
C PRO A 130 -24.59 4.63 -2.78
N VAL A 131 -24.18 5.58 -1.94
CA VAL A 131 -25.00 6.13 -0.87
C VAL A 131 -25.55 7.47 -1.36
N ARG A 132 -26.86 7.55 -1.54
CA ARG A 132 -27.57 8.74 -2.01
C ARG A 132 -28.21 9.43 -0.81
N GLY A 133 -28.05 10.75 -0.71
CA GLY A 133 -28.88 11.59 0.14
C GLY A 133 -30.26 11.84 -0.50
N ASP A 134 -30.92 12.93 -0.09
CA ASP A 134 -32.28 13.28 -0.52
C ASP A 134 -32.41 13.74 -2.00
N GLY A 135 -31.36 13.56 -2.81
CA GLY A 135 -31.29 14.01 -4.20
C GLY A 135 -30.71 12.99 -5.18
N ALA A 136 -30.57 13.40 -6.45
CA ALA A 136 -30.02 12.54 -7.51
C ALA A 136 -28.50 12.30 -7.42
N ARG A 137 -27.80 13.05 -6.55
CA ARG A 137 -26.34 12.99 -6.37
C ARG A 137 -25.94 11.82 -5.47
N ILE A 138 -24.81 11.19 -5.78
CA ILE A 138 -24.16 10.24 -4.89
C ILE A 138 -23.30 11.06 -3.92
N ASP A 139 -23.56 10.94 -2.62
CA ASP A 139 -22.84 11.71 -1.59
C ASP A 139 -21.68 10.92 -0.97
N ALA A 140 -21.78 9.59 -0.99
CA ALA A 140 -20.73 8.69 -0.52
C ALA A 140 -20.78 7.35 -1.25
N LEU A 141 -19.72 6.57 -1.12
CA LEU A 141 -19.63 5.19 -1.57
C LEU A 141 -19.48 4.29 -0.35
N ARG A 142 -20.31 3.24 -0.29
CA ARG A 142 -20.21 2.17 0.70
C ARG A 142 -19.37 1.05 0.10
N VAL A 143 -18.29 0.69 0.78
CA VAL A 143 -17.42 -0.44 0.43
C VAL A 143 -17.78 -1.61 1.35
N LEU A 144 -18.26 -2.69 0.76
CA LEU A 144 -18.58 -3.95 1.43
C LEU A 144 -17.41 -4.91 1.27
N SER A 145 -17.03 -5.56 2.35
CA SER A 145 -15.93 -6.52 2.39
C SER A 145 -16.26 -7.69 3.30
N ARG A 146 -15.60 -8.82 3.08
CA ARG A 146 -15.75 -10.04 3.87
C ARG A 146 -14.41 -10.47 4.43
N ASP A 147 -14.34 -10.71 5.73
CA ASP A 147 -13.13 -11.23 6.38
C ASP A 147 -12.96 -12.74 6.16
N ALA A 148 -11.81 -13.30 6.57
CA ALA A 148 -11.51 -14.72 6.43
C ALA A 148 -12.48 -15.66 7.17
N ALA A 149 -13.16 -15.15 8.21
CA ALA A 149 -14.16 -15.88 8.97
C ALA A 149 -15.57 -15.76 8.36
N GLY A 150 -15.72 -14.99 7.28
CA GLY A 150 -16.99 -14.79 6.58
C GLY A 150 -17.82 -13.62 7.13
N HIS A 151 -17.32 -12.85 8.10
CA HIS A 151 -18.04 -11.69 8.60
C HIS A 151 -18.00 -10.55 7.59
N GLU A 152 -19.13 -9.88 7.45
CA GLU A 152 -19.23 -8.70 6.59
C GLU A 152 -18.78 -7.45 7.33
N ARG A 153 -17.99 -6.63 6.64
CA ARG A 153 -17.49 -5.34 7.09
C ARG A 153 -17.95 -4.28 6.09
N GLN A 154 -18.38 -3.15 6.64
CA GLN A 154 -18.80 -1.99 5.89
C GLN A 154 -17.89 -0.80 6.22
N ARG A 155 -17.45 -0.10 5.18
CA ARG A 155 -16.75 1.19 5.30
C ARG A 155 -17.38 2.19 4.34
N VAL A 156 -17.36 3.46 4.69
CA VAL A 156 -17.95 4.53 3.86
C VAL A 156 -16.87 5.53 3.50
N THR A 157 -16.76 5.88 2.21
CA THR A 157 -15.88 6.94 1.72
C THR A 157 -16.68 8.04 1.03
N ARG A 158 -16.20 9.27 1.06
CA ARG A 158 -16.81 10.38 0.32
C ARG A 158 -16.73 10.12 -1.19
N ALA A 159 -17.77 10.54 -1.92
CA ALA A 159 -17.83 10.47 -3.38
C ALA A 159 -17.09 11.65 -4.03
#